data_AF-A0A317WFX0-F1
#
_entry.id   AF-A0A317WFX0-F1
#
_cell.length_a   1.000
_cell.length_b   1.000
_cell.length_c   1.000
_cell.angle_alpha   90.00
_cell.angle_beta   90.00
_cell.angle_gamma   90.00
#
_symmetry.space_group_name_H-M   'P 1'
#
loop_
_entity.id
_entity.type
_entity.pdbx_description
1 polymer ?
#
loop_
_entity_poly.entity_id
_entity_poly.type
_entity_poly.pdbx_seq_one_letter_code
_entity_poly.pdbx_strand_id
1 'polypeptide(L)'
;MGISRDSRHKRSATGAKRATYRKKRAFEKGRQPSNTRIGTKRIHLVRTRGGNQKFRALRLESGNFSWGSEGISRKTRVIVVAYHPSNNELVRTNTLTKSAVVQIDAAPFRQWYEAHYGQPIGRRRQQKTETTEEKKSNSVVKKQAARFAEQGKVESAVERQFESGRLYAVVSSRPGQSGRVDGYILEGDELAFYQRAIRNEDINPPPKRHPHPNPLPSLPPRQHHPLPAPPPPTDLLIHAGDLTKVGHKHEHLTTLSFLKSAPAPLKLIIPGNHDITLDEPYYKRIGHYRHRYRTDHTAPSATAGSDNVSAGKLTLGRGLSDEELREIKELYTGKEAQDAGIRYLEEGMHVFRLGNGAVLRVYASPYTPEFCQWGFAYPRNMDRYNPPEEEEGGDEDGDNGEGERGRKVVVVPDYPGVDVMITHGPPYGVLDQVVPNHMSVGCEHLYRAVKRARPRLHVFGHIHEGYGATRREWSSGNESVIQCDKERTLEERCARVDVSGEGGNGLRVGEETLFVNASVVTVQYHAVNAPWVVEMDLPAE
;
A
#
# COMPACT_ATOMS: atom_id res chain seq x y z
N MET A 1 -17.63 2.17 36.78
CA MET A 1 -17.01 1.21 35.81
C MET A 1 -16.66 1.99 34.54
N GLY A 2 -15.41 1.92 34.05
CA GLY A 2 -14.89 2.82 33.01
C GLY A 2 -14.71 2.19 31.63
N ILE A 3 -13.63 2.58 30.96
CA ILE A 3 -13.16 2.02 29.68
C ILE A 3 -13.02 0.50 29.81
N SER A 4 -13.45 -0.23 28.79
CA SER A 4 -13.42 -1.70 28.76
C SER A 4 -12.58 -2.19 27.58
N ARG A 5 -11.81 -3.26 27.80
CA ARG A 5 -10.96 -3.93 26.80
C ARG A 5 -11.63 -5.19 26.23
N ASP A 6 -12.90 -5.41 26.52
CA ASP A 6 -13.64 -6.54 25.97
C ASP A 6 -13.87 -6.37 24.46
N SER A 7 -14.03 -7.47 23.75
CA SER A 7 -14.41 -7.48 22.33
C SER A 7 -15.91 -7.68 22.11
N ARG A 8 -16.70 -7.75 23.19
CA ARG A 8 -18.13 -8.14 23.14
C ARG A 8 -19.02 -6.98 22.74
N HIS A 9 -18.63 -5.75 23.09
CA HIS A 9 -19.29 -4.55 22.56
C HIS A 9 -19.04 -4.33 21.05
N LYS A 10 -17.98 -4.94 20.50
CA LYS A 10 -17.70 -4.89 19.06
C LYS A 10 -18.58 -5.89 18.33
N ARG A 11 -18.90 -5.59 17.08
CA ARG A 11 -19.58 -6.53 16.18
C ARG A 11 -18.74 -7.80 15.99
N SER A 12 -19.38 -8.91 15.68
CA SER A 12 -18.67 -10.10 15.21
C SER A 12 -17.99 -9.83 13.86
N ALA A 13 -17.11 -10.73 13.42
CA ALA A 13 -16.52 -10.69 12.10
C ALA A 13 -17.60 -10.68 10.99
N THR A 14 -18.72 -11.38 11.19
CA THR A 14 -19.89 -11.37 10.29
C THR A 14 -20.67 -10.04 10.27
N GLY A 15 -20.26 -9.04 11.05
CA GLY A 15 -20.98 -7.77 11.22
C GLY A 15 -22.18 -7.83 12.16
N ALA A 16 -22.54 -9.01 12.67
CA ALA A 16 -23.68 -9.17 13.59
C ALA A 16 -23.46 -8.39 14.90
N LYS A 17 -24.53 -7.72 15.35
CA LYS A 17 -24.55 -7.05 16.64
C LYS A 17 -24.65 -8.11 17.72
N ARG A 18 -23.63 -8.20 18.59
CA ARG A 18 -23.59 -9.17 19.69
C ARG A 18 -24.52 -8.72 20.81
N ALA A 19 -25.33 -9.64 21.32
CA ALA A 19 -26.19 -9.39 22.48
C ALA A 19 -25.33 -9.21 23.75
N THR A 20 -25.78 -8.32 24.64
CA THR A 20 -25.11 -8.09 25.92
C THR A 20 -25.52 -9.17 26.92
N TYR A 21 -24.69 -10.21 27.08
CA TYR A 21 -25.00 -11.32 28.00
C TYR A 21 -24.48 -11.12 29.43
N ARG A 22 -23.50 -10.22 29.65
CA ARG A 22 -22.96 -9.92 30.99
C ARG A 22 -22.51 -8.47 31.12
N LYS A 23 -22.58 -7.95 32.35
CA LYS A 23 -22.03 -6.64 32.71
C LYS A 23 -20.49 -6.61 32.55
N LYS A 24 -19.91 -5.41 32.42
CA LYS A 24 -18.45 -5.21 32.36
C LYS A 24 -17.77 -5.85 33.58
N ARG A 25 -16.60 -6.47 33.40
CA ARG A 25 -15.85 -7.12 34.48
C ARG A 25 -14.55 -6.39 34.79
N ALA A 26 -14.12 -6.44 36.05
CA ALA A 26 -12.93 -5.72 36.50
C ALA A 26 -11.62 -6.19 35.85
N PHE A 27 -11.54 -7.46 35.41
CA PHE A 27 -10.36 -7.99 34.74
C PHE A 27 -10.20 -7.50 33.29
N GLU A 28 -11.26 -6.97 32.67
CA GLU A 28 -11.22 -6.35 31.33
C GLU A 28 -11.10 -4.82 31.40
N LYS A 29 -10.85 -4.24 32.59
CA LYS A 29 -10.81 -2.78 32.73
C LYS A 29 -9.66 -2.14 31.94
N GLY A 30 -9.98 -1.10 31.17
CA GLY A 30 -9.03 -0.14 30.62
C GLY A 30 -8.82 1.04 31.57
N ARG A 31 -7.77 1.84 31.33
CA ARG A 31 -7.52 3.11 32.00
C ARG A 31 -7.12 4.14 30.93
N GLN A 32 -7.36 5.41 31.21
CA GLN A 32 -6.92 6.52 30.34
C GLN A 32 -5.39 6.49 30.11
N PRO A 33 -4.92 6.99 28.95
CA PRO A 33 -3.49 7.10 28.64
C PRO A 33 -2.79 8.09 29.59
N SER A 34 -1.46 8.04 29.63
CA SER A 34 -0.67 8.95 30.47
C SER A 34 -0.41 10.31 29.82
N ASN A 35 -0.28 10.33 28.48
CA ASN A 35 0.15 11.50 27.70
C ASN A 35 1.33 12.22 28.34
N THR A 36 2.39 11.44 28.63
CA THR A 36 3.57 11.89 29.36
C THR A 36 4.25 13.03 28.61
N ARG A 37 4.47 14.17 29.23
CA ARG A 37 5.13 15.33 28.60
C ARG A 37 6.54 15.56 29.13
N ILE A 38 7.32 16.37 28.42
CA ILE A 38 8.59 16.85 28.92
C ILE A 38 8.35 17.86 30.06
N GLY A 39 9.07 17.70 31.18
CA GLY A 39 9.02 18.63 32.32
C GLY A 39 9.37 17.97 33.66
N THR A 40 9.27 18.73 34.75
CA THR A 40 9.65 18.27 36.10
C THR A 40 9.02 16.93 36.44
N LYS A 41 9.85 15.98 36.89
CA LYS A 41 9.48 14.58 37.10
C LYS A 41 8.22 14.45 37.97
N ARG A 42 7.14 13.94 37.39
CA ARG A 42 5.87 13.63 38.07
C ARG A 42 5.38 12.26 37.66
N ILE A 43 5.34 11.33 38.61
CA ILE A 43 4.94 9.93 38.38
C ILE A 43 3.84 9.57 39.38
N HIS A 44 2.77 8.95 38.90
CA HIS A 44 1.70 8.42 39.73
C HIS A 44 1.75 6.90 39.78
N LEU A 45 1.68 6.33 40.99
CA LEU A 45 1.59 4.88 41.15
C LEU A 45 0.16 4.42 40.91
N VAL A 46 0.01 3.36 40.11
CA VAL A 46 -1.28 2.79 39.77
C VAL A 46 -1.30 1.32 40.20
N ARG A 47 -2.12 0.99 41.20
CA ARG A 47 -2.36 -0.42 41.58
C ARG A 47 -3.07 -1.17 40.46
N THR A 48 -2.55 -2.34 40.13
CA THR A 48 -3.05 -3.25 39.09
C THR A 48 -3.48 -4.59 39.69
N ARG A 49 -3.83 -5.56 38.83
CA ARG A 49 -4.31 -6.88 39.26
C ARG A 49 -3.19 -7.61 40.02
N GLY A 50 -3.56 -8.33 41.08
CA GLY A 50 -2.61 -9.09 41.89
C GLY A 50 -1.75 -8.25 42.84
N GLY A 51 -2.13 -7.00 43.13
CA GLY A 51 -1.36 -6.13 44.03
C GLY A 51 -0.20 -5.38 43.37
N ASN A 52 0.21 -5.79 42.17
CA ASN A 52 1.31 -5.17 41.42
C ASN A 52 1.08 -3.69 41.11
N GLN A 53 2.16 -2.93 41.00
CA GLN A 53 2.13 -1.50 40.72
C GLN A 53 2.65 -1.20 39.30
N LYS A 54 2.06 -0.20 38.65
CA LYS A 54 2.60 0.42 37.43
C LYS A 54 2.89 1.89 37.71
N PHE A 55 3.97 2.38 37.13
CA PHE A 55 4.44 3.75 37.31
C PHE A 55 4.01 4.57 36.11
N ARG A 56 3.00 5.42 36.31
CA ARG A 56 2.45 6.27 35.25
C ARG A 56 3.14 7.61 35.27
N ALA A 57 4.13 7.79 34.39
CA ALA A 57 4.74 9.10 34.22
C ALA A 57 3.75 10.09 33.59
N LEU A 58 3.62 11.27 34.18
CA LEU A 58 2.89 12.41 33.61
C LEU A 58 3.85 13.44 33.04
N ARG A 59 5.00 13.64 33.70
CA ARG A 59 6.08 14.51 33.25
C ARG A 59 7.43 13.85 33.53
N LEU A 60 8.35 13.92 32.57
CA LEU A 60 9.74 13.46 32.71
C LEU A 60 10.67 14.47 32.04
N GLU A 61 11.79 14.78 32.67
CA GLU A 61 12.80 15.72 32.14
C GLU A 61 14.06 15.01 31.64
N SER A 62 14.35 13.83 32.16
CA SER A 62 15.57 13.09 31.89
C SER A 62 15.30 11.59 31.78
N GLY A 63 16.20 10.92 31.07
CA GLY A 63 16.12 9.52 30.70
C GLY A 63 17.48 8.86 30.64
N ASN A 64 17.54 7.54 30.70
CA ASN A 64 18.79 6.81 30.46
C ASN A 64 18.88 6.42 28.98
N PHE A 65 19.86 6.96 28.26
CA PHE A 65 20.06 6.68 26.85
C PHE A 65 21.38 5.92 26.65
N SER A 66 21.37 4.97 25.72
CA SER A 66 22.52 4.14 25.38
C SER A 66 23.14 4.58 24.06
N TRP A 67 24.48 4.63 24.00
CA TRP A 67 25.24 4.75 22.77
C TRP A 67 25.65 3.34 22.34
N GLY A 68 25.06 2.84 21.24
CA GLY A 68 25.15 1.44 20.83
C GLY A 68 26.56 1.02 20.45
N SER A 69 27.18 1.76 19.52
CA SER A 69 28.55 1.52 19.05
C SER A 69 29.60 1.53 20.18
N GLU A 70 29.47 2.46 21.13
CA GLU A 70 30.43 2.66 22.23
C GLU A 70 30.12 1.81 23.48
N GLY A 71 28.99 1.09 23.51
CA GLY A 71 28.63 0.21 24.63
C GLY A 71 28.38 0.92 25.97
N ILE A 72 28.03 2.21 25.96
CA ILE A 72 27.79 2.99 27.18
C ILE A 72 26.35 3.47 27.32
N SER A 73 25.96 3.83 28.54
CA SER A 73 24.67 4.49 28.80
C SER A 73 24.83 5.63 29.79
N ARG A 74 24.13 6.74 29.54
CA ARG A 74 24.17 7.92 30.40
C ARG A 74 22.77 8.48 30.61
N LYS A 75 22.56 9.03 31.81
CA LYS A 75 21.39 9.83 32.10
C LYS A 75 21.54 11.19 31.43
N THR A 76 20.63 11.54 30.53
CA THR A 76 20.65 12.81 29.80
C THR A 76 19.29 13.49 29.88
N ARG A 77 19.27 14.80 29.65
CA ARG A 77 18.03 15.58 29.57
C ARG A 77 17.38 15.38 28.21
N VAL A 78 16.06 15.18 28.21
CA VAL A 78 15.26 15.16 26.99
C VAL A 78 14.79 16.58 26.70
N ILE A 79 15.11 17.09 25.50
CA ILE A 79 14.89 18.49 25.14
C ILE A 79 13.54 18.65 24.43
N VAL A 80 13.34 17.92 23.33
CA VAL A 80 12.17 18.04 22.47
C VAL A 80 11.88 16.70 21.78
N VAL A 81 10.61 16.45 21.46
CA VAL A 81 10.22 15.38 20.53
C VAL A 81 10.35 15.93 19.12
N ALA A 82 11.24 15.36 18.32
CA ALA A 82 11.51 15.82 16.96
C ALA A 82 10.61 15.13 15.93
N TYR A 83 10.30 13.84 16.13
CA TYR A 83 9.47 13.07 15.21
C TYR A 83 8.74 11.95 15.93
N HIS A 84 7.57 11.56 15.41
CA HIS A 84 6.81 10.44 15.95
C HIS A 84 6.08 9.67 14.84
N PRO A 85 6.39 8.39 14.58
CA PRO A 85 5.87 7.66 13.41
C PRO A 85 4.36 7.42 13.44
N SER A 86 3.74 7.44 14.62
CA SER A 86 2.29 7.18 14.74
C SER A 86 1.38 8.41 14.60
N ASN A 87 1.83 9.61 15.01
CA ASN A 87 0.94 10.79 15.08
C ASN A 87 1.74 12.09 15.34
N ASN A 88 1.61 13.06 14.44
CA ASN A 88 2.30 14.36 14.49
C ASN A 88 1.82 15.27 15.63
N GLU A 89 0.61 15.06 16.18
CA GLU A 89 0.15 15.77 17.37
C GLU A 89 1.00 15.47 18.61
N LEU A 90 1.64 14.28 18.65
CA LEU A 90 2.53 13.91 19.74
C LEU A 90 3.86 14.68 19.67
N VAL A 91 4.32 15.02 18.46
CA VAL A 91 5.45 15.91 18.22
C VAL A 91 5.09 17.32 18.69
N ARG A 92 3.97 17.87 18.19
CA ARG A 92 3.49 19.22 18.52
C ARG A 92 3.32 19.46 20.03
N THR A 93 2.92 18.44 20.77
CA THR A 93 2.68 18.53 22.22
C THR A 93 3.85 18.06 23.08
N ASN A 94 4.98 17.69 22.49
CA ASN A 94 6.13 17.10 23.17
C ASN A 94 5.74 15.91 24.08
N THR A 95 4.95 15.00 23.54
CA THR A 95 4.47 13.81 24.24
C THR A 95 5.43 12.64 24.06
N LEU A 96 5.94 12.12 25.17
CA LEU A 96 6.89 11.01 25.25
C LEU A 96 6.15 9.66 25.24
N THR A 97 6.30 8.91 24.15
CA THR A 97 5.85 7.52 24.04
C THR A 97 6.95 6.64 23.44
N LYS A 98 6.72 5.32 23.38
CA LYS A 98 7.69 4.41 22.73
C LYS A 98 7.79 4.78 21.25
N SER A 99 9.00 4.71 20.69
CA SER A 99 9.33 5.05 19.31
C SER A 99 9.24 6.54 18.97
N ALA A 100 9.10 7.41 19.98
CA ALA A 100 9.30 8.84 19.79
C ALA A 100 10.79 9.11 19.52
N VAL A 101 11.09 9.86 18.45
CA VAL A 101 12.42 10.37 18.18
C VAL A 101 12.56 11.69 18.92
N VAL A 102 13.54 11.78 19.80
CA VAL A 102 13.78 12.92 20.69
C VAL A 102 15.18 13.49 20.46
N GLN A 103 15.34 14.79 20.71
CA GLN A 103 16.67 15.37 20.89
C GLN A 103 17.04 15.31 22.38
N ILE A 104 18.21 14.78 22.67
CA ILE A 104 18.78 14.70 24.02
C ILE A 104 20.05 15.52 24.13
N ASP A 105 20.39 15.92 25.36
CA ASP A 105 21.65 16.61 25.65
C ASP A 105 22.85 15.69 25.40
N ALA A 106 23.81 16.17 24.59
CA ALA A 106 25.03 15.45 24.25
C ALA A 106 26.13 15.53 25.33
N ALA A 107 26.03 16.46 26.28
CA ALA A 107 27.12 16.76 27.22
C ALA A 107 27.63 15.54 28.01
N PRO A 108 26.76 14.64 28.56
CA PRO A 108 27.24 13.45 29.28
C PRO A 108 28.00 12.46 28.40
N PHE A 109 27.67 12.38 27.10
CA PHE A 109 28.38 11.53 26.14
C PHE A 109 29.69 12.17 25.69
N ARG A 110 29.71 13.49 25.48
CA ARG A 110 30.93 14.25 25.15
C ARG A 110 31.98 14.13 26.25
N GLN A 111 31.58 14.35 27.50
CA GLN A 111 32.47 14.24 28.66
C GLN A 111 33.07 12.83 28.78
N TRP A 112 32.26 11.80 28.53
CA TRP A 112 32.76 10.43 28.52
C TRP A 112 33.75 10.19 27.38
N TYR A 113 33.44 10.64 26.17
CA TYR A 113 34.30 10.47 24.99
C TYR A 113 35.68 11.12 25.20
N GLU A 114 35.70 12.38 25.67
CA GLU A 114 36.95 13.10 25.98
C GLU A 114 37.76 12.43 27.10
N ALA A 115 37.09 11.87 28.12
CA ALA A 115 37.76 11.13 29.19
C ALA A 115 38.26 9.74 28.74
N HIS A 116 37.53 9.07 27.85
CA HIS A 116 37.81 7.69 27.44
C HIS A 116 38.89 7.61 26.35
N TYR A 117 38.80 8.49 25.35
CA TYR A 117 39.69 8.53 24.18
C TYR A 117 40.74 9.64 24.23
N GLY A 118 40.59 10.63 25.12
CA GLY A 118 41.53 11.75 25.22
C GLY A 118 41.48 12.73 24.04
N GLN A 119 40.51 12.59 23.14
CA GLN A 119 40.30 13.44 21.97
C GLN A 119 39.01 14.25 22.10
N PRO A 120 38.97 15.51 21.64
CA PRO A 120 37.74 16.30 21.60
C PRO A 120 36.79 15.79 20.49
N ILE A 121 35.48 15.86 20.73
CA ILE A 121 34.43 15.55 19.74
C ILE A 121 33.49 16.75 19.56
N GLY A 122 33.24 17.14 18.30
CA GLY A 122 32.32 18.23 17.97
C GLY A 122 32.80 19.64 18.35
N ARG A 123 34.12 19.90 18.43
CA ARG A 123 34.64 21.28 18.58
C ARG A 123 34.74 21.94 17.20
N ARG A 124 34.03 23.05 17.01
CA ARG A 124 34.14 23.89 15.81
C ARG A 124 35.57 24.44 15.73
N ARG A 125 36.23 24.28 14.58
CA ARG A 125 37.64 24.61 14.29
C ARG A 125 38.13 26.02 14.70
N GLN A 126 37.24 26.94 15.12
CA GLN A 126 37.51 28.34 15.42
C GLN A 126 37.47 28.73 16.92
N GLN A 127 36.98 27.88 17.83
CA GLN A 127 37.00 28.18 19.27
C GLN A 127 37.97 27.24 20.01
N LYS A 128 39.24 27.66 20.09
CA LYS A 128 40.17 27.14 21.10
C LYS A 128 39.72 27.71 22.45
N THR A 129 38.79 27.02 23.12
CA THR A 129 38.57 27.26 24.54
C THR A 129 39.84 26.87 25.27
N GLU A 130 40.45 27.81 26.00
CA GLU A 130 41.54 27.56 26.94
C GLU A 130 41.12 26.44 27.87
N THR A 131 41.52 25.21 27.54
CA THR A 131 41.32 24.05 28.39
C THR A 131 42.65 23.90 29.10
N THR A 132 42.65 24.15 30.40
CA THR A 132 43.78 23.91 31.30
C THR A 132 44.29 22.50 31.03
N GLU A 133 45.48 22.38 30.43
CA GLU A 133 46.10 21.09 30.15
C GLU A 133 46.50 20.45 31.49
N GLU A 134 45.60 19.67 32.08
CA GLU A 134 45.94 18.81 33.20
C GLU A 134 46.99 17.78 32.72
N LYS A 135 48.17 17.79 33.35
CA LYS A 135 49.25 16.85 33.08
C LYS A 135 48.78 15.42 33.39
N LYS A 136 48.39 14.66 32.37
CA LYS A 136 48.02 13.24 32.49
C LYS A 136 49.28 12.36 32.53
N SER A 137 49.21 11.22 33.21
CA SER A 137 50.31 10.25 33.24
C SER A 137 50.53 9.60 31.87
N ASN A 138 51.78 9.29 31.52
CA ASN A 138 52.14 8.67 30.23
C ASN A 138 51.40 7.34 29.97
N SER A 139 51.09 6.58 31.02
CA SER A 139 50.32 5.34 30.94
C SER A 139 48.87 5.59 30.48
N VAL A 140 48.24 6.66 30.96
CA VAL A 140 46.87 7.04 30.56
C VAL A 140 46.84 7.48 29.11
N VAL A 141 47.80 8.32 28.69
CA VAL A 141 47.90 8.79 27.30
C VAL A 141 48.09 7.62 26.34
N LYS A 142 48.99 6.67 26.67
CA LYS A 142 49.20 5.46 25.85
C LYS A 142 47.94 4.61 25.73
N LYS A 143 47.18 4.42 26.82
CA LYS A 143 45.91 3.67 26.81
C LYS A 143 44.83 4.38 25.99
N GLN A 144 44.71 5.70 26.11
CA GLN A 144 43.76 6.51 25.35
C GLN A 144 44.05 6.45 23.84
N ALA A 145 45.32 6.61 23.45
CA ALA A 145 45.75 6.50 22.05
C ALA A 145 45.46 5.10 21.46
N ALA A 146 45.73 4.03 22.21
CA ALA A 146 45.44 2.67 21.78
C ALA A 146 43.93 2.45 21.54
N ARG A 147 43.08 2.89 22.47
CA ARG A 147 41.61 2.78 22.33
C ARG A 147 41.08 3.60 21.16
N PHE A 148 41.59 4.83 20.99
CA PHE A 148 41.15 5.68 19.90
C PHE A 148 41.49 5.08 18.53
N ALA A 149 42.67 4.47 18.40
CA ALA A 149 43.07 3.78 17.18
C ALA A 149 42.17 2.57 16.86
N GLU A 150 41.67 1.88 17.88
CA GLU A 150 40.82 0.69 17.73
C GLU A 150 39.37 1.04 17.39
N GLN A 151 38.73 1.93 18.17
CA GLN A 151 37.28 2.19 18.09
C GLN A 151 36.88 3.66 18.16
N GLY A 152 37.81 4.60 18.33
CA GLY A 152 37.47 6.01 18.59
C GLY A 152 36.91 6.79 17.40
N LYS A 153 36.89 6.24 16.18
CA LYS A 153 36.38 6.94 14.99
C LYS A 153 34.85 6.86 14.95
N VAL A 154 34.20 7.99 15.23
CA VAL A 154 32.74 8.13 15.21
C VAL A 154 32.26 8.49 13.80
N GLU A 155 31.05 8.02 13.45
CA GLU A 155 30.39 8.37 12.19
C GLU A 155 30.19 9.89 12.06
N SER A 156 30.51 10.45 10.88
CA SER A 156 30.43 11.90 10.63
C SER A 156 29.05 12.53 10.92
N ALA A 157 27.96 11.78 10.71
CA ALA A 157 26.60 12.24 10.97
C ALA A 157 26.30 12.38 12.48
N VAL A 158 26.92 11.56 13.31
CA VAL A 158 26.84 11.62 14.77
C VAL A 158 27.79 12.70 15.30
N GLU A 159 29.01 12.79 14.75
CA GLU A 159 29.99 13.83 15.12
C GLU A 159 29.43 15.25 14.91
N ARG A 160 28.78 15.51 13.76
CA ARG A 160 28.10 16.80 13.49
C ARG A 160 27.04 17.15 14.53
N GLN A 161 26.35 16.15 15.10
CA GLN A 161 25.35 16.40 16.14
C GLN A 161 25.99 16.82 17.47
N PHE A 162 27.19 16.32 17.78
CA PHE A 162 27.97 16.79 18.92
C PHE A 162 28.35 18.27 18.82
N GLU A 163 28.50 18.83 17.62
CA GLU A 163 28.72 20.29 17.43
C GLU A 163 27.51 21.11 17.89
N SER A 164 26.30 20.61 17.61
CA SER A 164 25.05 21.26 18.05
C SER A 164 24.74 21.06 19.53
N GLY A 165 25.45 20.13 20.19
CA GLY A 165 25.19 19.73 21.57
C GLY A 165 23.91 18.92 21.77
N ARG A 166 23.27 18.46 20.70
CA ARG A 166 22.02 17.69 20.74
C ARG A 166 22.16 16.44 19.89
N LEU A 167 21.85 15.29 20.47
CA LEU A 167 21.84 14.00 19.76
C LEU A 167 20.40 13.56 19.51
N TYR A 168 20.15 12.97 18.34
CA TYR A 168 18.90 12.27 18.08
C TYR A 168 18.92 10.88 18.73
N ALA A 169 17.83 10.55 19.41
CA ALA A 169 17.66 9.27 20.09
C ALA A 169 16.21 8.77 19.99
N VAL A 170 16.02 7.46 20.03
CA VAL A 170 14.69 6.83 20.05
C VAL A 170 14.35 6.37 21.46
N VAL A 171 13.13 6.69 21.91
CA VAL A 171 12.59 6.18 23.17
C VAL A 171 12.20 4.70 22.99
N SER A 172 12.91 3.79 23.66
CA SER A 172 12.63 2.34 23.61
C SER A 172 11.71 1.88 24.75
N SER A 173 11.68 2.62 25.86
CA SER A 173 10.83 2.32 27.02
C SER A 173 9.36 2.68 26.78
N ARG A 174 8.49 2.33 27.75
CA ARG A 174 7.08 2.74 27.79
C ARG A 174 6.84 3.65 29.00
N PRO A 175 6.92 5.00 28.87
CA PRO A 175 6.81 5.93 30.00
C PRO A 175 5.51 5.80 30.82
N GLY A 176 4.37 5.58 30.16
CA GLY A 176 3.08 5.41 30.83
C GLY A 176 2.90 4.08 31.59
N GLN A 177 3.85 3.15 31.48
CA GLN A 177 3.82 1.84 32.15
C GLN A 177 4.91 1.71 33.22
N SER A 178 6.13 2.10 32.85
CA SER A 178 7.35 1.93 33.66
C SER A 178 7.78 3.19 34.41
N GLY A 179 7.24 4.36 34.06
CA GLY A 179 7.62 5.62 34.66
C GLY A 179 8.98 6.16 34.19
N ARG A 180 9.59 5.53 33.18
CA ARG A 180 10.92 5.87 32.65
C ARG A 180 10.86 6.21 31.17
N VAL A 181 11.73 7.12 30.72
CA VAL A 181 11.95 7.46 29.31
C VAL A 181 13.38 7.05 28.97
N ASP A 182 13.57 5.80 28.61
CA ASP A 182 14.88 5.24 28.29
C ASP A 182 14.94 4.91 26.80
N GLY A 183 16.13 4.93 26.21
CA GLY A 183 16.29 4.86 24.76
C GLY A 183 17.72 4.60 24.30
N TYR A 184 17.95 4.75 23.01
CA TYR A 184 19.27 4.64 22.40
C TYR A 184 19.48 5.78 21.38
N ILE A 185 20.74 6.17 21.19
CA ILE A 185 21.15 7.17 20.20
C ILE A 185 21.00 6.56 18.80
N LEU A 186 20.51 7.36 17.86
CA LEU A 186 20.39 6.96 16.45
C LEU A 186 21.74 7.00 15.75
N GLU A 187 22.07 5.92 15.03
CA GLU A 187 23.32 5.72 14.29
C GLU A 187 23.03 5.11 12.90
N GLY A 188 23.96 5.26 11.94
CA GLY A 188 23.91 4.60 10.63
C GLY A 188 22.64 4.88 9.81
N ASP A 189 22.13 3.83 9.17
CA ASP A 189 20.96 3.91 8.27
C ASP A 189 19.69 4.40 8.98
N GLU A 190 19.51 4.06 10.26
CA GLU A 190 18.36 4.50 11.03
C GLU A 190 18.41 6.01 11.28
N LEU A 191 19.60 6.54 11.59
CA LEU A 191 19.81 7.98 11.69
C LEU A 191 19.55 8.67 10.35
N ALA A 192 20.06 8.13 9.25
CA ALA A 192 19.85 8.67 7.91
C ALA A 192 18.36 8.73 7.53
N PHE A 193 17.61 7.66 7.85
CA PHE A 193 16.18 7.59 7.63
C PHE A 193 15.43 8.70 8.40
N TYR A 194 15.64 8.82 9.72
CA TYR A 194 14.92 9.82 10.52
C TYR A 194 15.36 11.24 10.21
N GLN A 195 16.63 11.49 9.88
CA GLN A 195 17.07 12.81 9.43
C GLN A 195 16.43 13.22 8.10
N ARG A 196 16.12 12.26 7.21
CA ARG A 196 15.36 12.53 5.97
C ARG A 196 13.89 12.80 6.29
N ALA A 197 13.28 11.99 7.16
CA ALA A 197 11.89 12.18 7.57
C ALA A 197 11.65 13.54 8.24
N ILE A 198 12.52 13.95 9.16
CA ILE A 198 12.44 15.26 9.83
C ILE A 198 12.63 16.41 8.83
N ARG A 199 13.61 16.30 7.93
CA ARG A 199 13.85 17.34 6.91
C ARG A 199 12.69 17.51 5.94
N ASN A 200 12.03 16.42 5.55
CA ASN A 200 10.86 16.49 4.69
C ASN A 200 9.67 17.15 5.41
N GLU A 201 9.49 16.92 6.72
CA GLU A 201 8.48 17.65 7.52
C GLU A 201 8.78 19.16 7.66
N ASP A 202 10.06 19.57 7.62
CA ASP A 202 10.47 20.99 7.67
C ASP A 202 10.34 21.72 6.31
N ILE A 203 10.44 21.00 5.19
CA ILE A 203 10.30 21.55 3.82
C ILE A 203 8.82 21.70 3.42
N ASN A 204 7.95 20.80 3.91
CA ASN A 204 6.50 20.87 3.77
C ASN A 204 5.84 21.03 5.16
N PRO A 205 5.93 22.21 5.81
CA PRO A 205 5.18 22.42 7.03
C PRO A 205 3.67 22.29 6.71
N PRO A 206 2.87 21.60 7.54
CA PRO A 206 1.42 21.57 7.33
C PRO A 206 0.90 23.01 7.24
N PRO A 207 -0.02 23.31 6.30
CA PRO A 207 -0.41 24.68 6.02
C PRO A 207 -0.86 25.36 7.31
N LYS A 208 -0.21 26.48 7.65
CA LYS A 208 -0.61 27.33 8.76
C LYS A 208 -2.06 27.72 8.53
N ARG A 209 -2.96 27.35 9.46
CA ARG A 209 -4.36 27.77 9.42
C ARG A 209 -4.41 29.29 9.50
N HIS A 210 -4.71 29.94 8.37
CA HIS A 210 -4.98 31.37 8.34
C HIS A 210 -6.25 31.68 9.14
N PRO A 211 -6.33 32.84 9.83
CA PRO A 211 -7.56 33.29 10.47
C PRO A 211 -8.59 33.57 9.37
N HIS A 212 -9.78 32.99 9.52
CA HIS A 212 -10.86 33.02 8.54
C HIS A 212 -11.26 34.45 8.11
N PRO A 213 -11.43 34.69 6.80
CA PRO A 213 -12.40 35.66 6.31
C PRO A 213 -13.53 34.94 5.56
N ASN A 214 -14.73 35.00 6.15
CA ASN A 214 -16.08 34.72 5.63
C ASN A 214 -16.38 33.42 4.85
N PRO A 215 -17.61 32.87 4.98
CA PRO A 215 -17.94 31.55 4.45
C PRO A 215 -18.14 31.61 2.94
N LEU A 216 -17.32 30.86 2.21
CA LEU A 216 -17.63 30.44 0.85
C LEU A 216 -18.89 29.56 0.85
N PRO A 217 -19.70 29.60 -0.22
CA PRO A 217 -20.95 28.84 -0.30
C PRO A 217 -20.67 27.35 -0.13
N SER A 218 -21.56 26.67 0.59
CA SER A 218 -21.43 25.27 0.97
C SER A 218 -21.10 24.40 -0.24
N LEU A 219 -19.90 23.80 -0.24
CA LEU A 219 -19.57 22.69 -1.10
C LEU A 219 -20.62 21.58 -0.92
N PRO A 220 -21.07 20.92 -2.01
CA PRO A 220 -22.00 19.81 -1.90
C PRO A 220 -21.38 18.69 -1.04
N PRO A 221 -22.21 17.86 -0.37
CA PRO A 221 -21.73 16.84 0.55
C PRO A 221 -20.70 15.94 -0.13
N ARG A 222 -19.61 15.65 0.60
CA ARG A 222 -18.53 14.76 0.18
C ARG A 222 -19.14 13.44 -0.34
N GLN A 223 -19.08 13.24 -1.66
CA GLN A 223 -19.37 11.95 -2.25
C GLN A 223 -18.29 10.97 -1.77
N HIS A 224 -18.72 9.92 -1.08
CA HIS A 224 -17.86 8.80 -0.71
C HIS A 224 -17.57 7.96 -1.95
N HIS A 225 -16.78 8.48 -2.88
CA HIS A 225 -16.16 7.68 -3.94
C HIS A 225 -14.63 7.74 -3.80
N PRO A 226 -13.95 6.59 -3.83
CA PRO A 226 -12.52 6.45 -3.56
C PRO A 226 -11.62 6.63 -4.78
N LEU A 227 -12.20 6.69 -5.98
CA LEU A 227 -11.51 7.05 -7.20
C LEU A 227 -11.68 8.56 -7.43
N PRO A 228 -10.64 9.27 -7.92
CA PRO A 228 -10.73 10.69 -8.21
C PRO A 228 -11.93 10.95 -9.12
N ALA A 229 -12.83 11.81 -8.68
CA ALA A 229 -13.89 12.35 -9.51
C ALA A 229 -13.44 13.76 -9.94
N PRO A 230 -13.00 13.95 -11.20
CA PRO A 230 -12.60 12.95 -12.21
C PRO A 230 -11.10 12.58 -12.14
N PRO A 231 -10.68 11.41 -12.69
CA PRO A 231 -9.26 11.07 -12.86
C PRO A 231 -8.57 12.05 -13.81
N PRO A 232 -7.22 12.12 -13.81
CA PRO A 232 -6.50 12.99 -14.73
C PRO A 232 -6.87 12.67 -16.19
N PRO A 233 -6.92 13.68 -17.07
CA PRO A 233 -7.11 13.47 -18.50
C PRO A 233 -6.07 12.52 -19.06
N THR A 234 -6.51 11.54 -19.85
CA THR A 234 -5.67 10.51 -20.46
C THR A 234 -6.20 10.16 -21.85
N ASP A 235 -5.34 9.68 -22.74
CA ASP A 235 -5.77 9.20 -24.06
C ASP A 235 -6.54 7.87 -23.97
N LEU A 236 -6.26 7.09 -22.93
CA LEU A 236 -6.79 5.76 -22.71
C LEU A 236 -7.01 5.48 -21.23
N LEU A 237 -8.19 4.96 -20.89
CA LEU A 237 -8.46 4.37 -19.58
C LEU A 237 -8.60 2.85 -19.71
N ILE A 238 -7.96 2.09 -18.82
CA ILE A 238 -8.07 0.63 -18.76
C ILE A 238 -8.66 0.20 -17.41
N HIS A 239 -9.66 -0.68 -17.43
CA HIS A 239 -10.18 -1.37 -16.24
C HIS A 239 -10.04 -2.89 -16.39
N ALA A 240 -9.15 -3.50 -15.61
CA ALA A 240 -8.74 -4.90 -15.74
C ALA A 240 -9.58 -5.88 -14.87
N GLY A 241 -10.91 -5.83 -15.02
CA GLY A 241 -11.84 -6.72 -14.32
C GLY A 241 -12.34 -6.18 -12.98
N ASP A 242 -13.20 -6.97 -12.33
CA ASP A 242 -13.92 -6.62 -11.09
C ASP A 242 -14.65 -5.27 -11.17
N LEU A 243 -15.47 -5.13 -12.21
CA LEU A 243 -16.36 -3.98 -12.40
C LEU A 243 -17.40 -3.88 -11.28
N THR A 244 -17.70 -4.99 -10.62
CA THR A 244 -18.70 -5.14 -9.58
C THR A 244 -18.19 -6.01 -8.43
N LYS A 245 -18.92 -6.07 -7.31
CA LYS A 245 -18.55 -6.96 -6.20
C LYS A 245 -19.18 -8.34 -6.35
N VAL A 246 -20.35 -8.41 -6.95
CA VAL A 246 -21.07 -9.67 -7.16
C VAL A 246 -22.01 -9.60 -8.36
N GLY A 247 -21.83 -8.68 -9.30
CA GLY A 247 -22.64 -8.62 -10.53
C GLY A 247 -24.07 -8.11 -10.37
N HIS A 248 -24.38 -7.33 -9.33
CA HIS A 248 -25.71 -6.72 -9.25
C HIS A 248 -25.86 -5.55 -10.24
N LYS A 249 -27.04 -5.41 -10.88
CA LYS A 249 -27.32 -4.34 -11.87
C LYS A 249 -26.96 -2.93 -11.38
N HIS A 250 -27.23 -2.61 -10.11
CA HIS A 250 -26.89 -1.31 -9.54
C HIS A 250 -25.37 -1.08 -9.40
N GLU A 251 -24.59 -2.15 -9.19
CA GLU A 251 -23.12 -2.07 -9.15
C GLU A 251 -22.58 -1.73 -10.55
N HIS A 252 -23.11 -2.40 -11.59
CA HIS A 252 -22.77 -2.08 -12.99
C HIS A 252 -23.08 -0.62 -13.35
N LEU A 253 -24.25 -0.12 -12.98
CA LEU A 253 -24.65 1.28 -13.22
C LEU A 253 -23.73 2.28 -12.50
N THR A 254 -23.27 1.95 -11.29
CA THR A 254 -22.33 2.78 -10.53
C THR A 254 -20.99 2.87 -11.25
N THR A 255 -20.45 1.73 -11.70
CA THR A 255 -19.19 1.67 -12.43
C THR A 255 -19.29 2.35 -13.79
N LEU A 256 -20.40 2.19 -14.51
CA LEU A 256 -20.64 2.91 -15.77
C LEU A 256 -20.72 4.41 -15.58
N SER A 257 -21.36 4.90 -14.52
CA SER A 257 -21.38 6.32 -14.19
C SER A 257 -19.95 6.86 -14.00
N PHE A 258 -19.12 6.13 -13.26
CA PHE A 258 -17.70 6.45 -13.11
C PHE A 258 -16.97 6.47 -14.47
N LEU A 259 -17.07 5.41 -15.26
CA LEU A 259 -16.41 5.32 -16.58
C LEU A 259 -16.85 6.45 -17.53
N LYS A 260 -18.15 6.80 -17.54
CA LYS A 260 -18.68 7.90 -18.36
C LYS A 260 -18.13 9.26 -17.94
N SER A 261 -17.90 9.46 -16.64
CA SER A 261 -17.33 10.72 -16.10
C SER A 261 -15.82 10.88 -16.29
N ALA A 262 -15.10 9.80 -16.63
CA ALA A 262 -13.66 9.86 -16.80
C ALA A 262 -13.26 10.59 -18.11
N PRO A 263 -12.35 11.59 -18.05
CA PRO A 263 -11.90 12.37 -19.20
C PRO A 263 -10.89 11.57 -20.05
N ALA A 264 -11.36 10.49 -20.67
CA ALA A 264 -10.61 9.70 -21.63
C ALA A 264 -11.47 9.43 -22.89
N PRO A 265 -10.95 9.63 -24.11
CA PRO A 265 -11.72 9.38 -25.32
C PRO A 265 -12.00 7.89 -25.55
N LEU A 266 -11.08 7.02 -25.11
CA LEU A 266 -11.22 5.56 -25.17
C LEU A 266 -11.11 4.95 -23.76
N LYS A 267 -12.06 4.08 -23.41
CA LYS A 267 -12.06 3.30 -22.16
C LYS A 267 -12.19 1.82 -22.48
N LEU A 268 -11.15 1.04 -22.22
CA LEU A 268 -11.13 -0.41 -22.41
C LEU A 268 -11.45 -1.10 -21.10
N ILE A 269 -12.42 -2.01 -21.13
CA ILE A 269 -12.81 -2.77 -19.94
C ILE A 269 -12.87 -4.26 -20.27
N ILE A 270 -12.41 -5.08 -19.33
CA ILE A 270 -12.69 -6.52 -19.27
C ILE A 270 -13.48 -6.78 -17.98
N PRO A 271 -14.32 -7.84 -17.94
CA PRO A 271 -14.90 -8.31 -16.68
C PRO A 271 -13.85 -9.09 -15.85
N GLY A 272 -14.14 -9.29 -14.57
CA GLY A 272 -13.37 -10.14 -13.67
C GLY A 272 -14.25 -11.19 -12.97
N ASN A 273 -13.65 -11.95 -12.05
CA ASN A 273 -14.33 -13.09 -11.43
C ASN A 273 -15.54 -12.69 -10.57
N HIS A 274 -15.60 -11.44 -10.11
CA HIS A 274 -16.74 -10.88 -9.39
C HIS A 274 -17.91 -10.44 -10.28
N ASP A 275 -17.68 -10.26 -11.58
CA ASP A 275 -18.67 -9.84 -12.58
C ASP A 275 -19.51 -11.01 -13.08
N ILE A 276 -20.04 -11.79 -12.13
CA ILE A 276 -20.63 -13.11 -12.38
C ILE A 276 -21.80 -13.11 -13.36
N THR A 277 -22.50 -11.99 -13.52
CA THR A 277 -23.60 -11.80 -14.47
C THR A 277 -23.12 -11.58 -15.91
N LEU A 278 -21.85 -11.23 -16.10
CA LEU A 278 -21.20 -11.15 -17.40
C LEU A 278 -20.62 -12.51 -17.85
N ASP A 279 -20.58 -13.50 -16.95
CA ASP A 279 -20.29 -14.91 -17.27
C ASP A 279 -21.57 -15.76 -17.25
N GLU A 280 -22.37 -15.63 -18.30
CA GLU A 280 -23.69 -16.25 -18.41
C GLU A 280 -23.71 -17.77 -18.14
N PRO A 281 -22.79 -18.60 -18.71
CA PRO A 281 -22.74 -20.03 -18.40
C PRO A 281 -22.54 -20.31 -16.90
N TYR A 282 -21.61 -19.60 -16.27
CA TYR A 282 -21.36 -19.73 -14.82
C TYR A 282 -22.56 -19.27 -13.99
N TYR A 283 -23.18 -18.15 -14.34
CA TYR A 283 -24.33 -17.61 -13.61
C TYR A 283 -25.50 -18.59 -13.59
N LYS A 284 -25.85 -19.12 -14.76
CA LYS A 284 -26.92 -20.11 -14.94
C LYS A 284 -26.64 -21.40 -14.15
N ARG A 285 -25.38 -21.87 -14.16
CA ARG A 285 -24.99 -23.10 -13.45
C ARG A 285 -25.00 -22.93 -11.93
N ILE A 286 -24.25 -21.96 -11.39
CA ILE A 286 -24.07 -21.79 -9.94
C ILE A 286 -24.06 -20.33 -9.47
N GLY A 287 -23.72 -19.35 -10.31
CA GLY A 287 -23.53 -17.97 -9.88
C GLY A 287 -24.80 -17.32 -9.30
N HIS A 288 -25.98 -17.68 -9.78
CA HIS A 288 -27.26 -17.19 -9.24
C HIS A 288 -27.47 -17.54 -7.75
N TYR A 289 -26.85 -18.60 -7.23
CA TYR A 289 -26.89 -18.92 -5.80
C TYR A 289 -26.21 -17.85 -4.95
N ARG A 290 -25.21 -17.14 -5.49
CA ARG A 290 -24.51 -16.05 -4.79
C ARG A 290 -25.38 -14.80 -4.63
N HIS A 291 -26.34 -14.58 -5.54
CA HIS A 291 -27.38 -13.55 -5.38
C HIS A 291 -28.48 -13.99 -4.41
N ARG A 292 -28.77 -15.29 -4.35
CA ARG A 292 -29.89 -15.86 -3.58
C ARG A 292 -29.55 -16.10 -2.11
N TYR A 293 -28.37 -16.61 -1.84
CA TYR A 293 -27.84 -16.86 -0.52
C TYR A 293 -26.68 -15.89 -0.31
N ARG A 294 -26.87 -14.93 0.59
CA ARG A 294 -25.84 -13.95 0.93
C ARG A 294 -24.62 -14.72 1.45
N THR A 295 -23.62 -14.93 0.60
CA THR A 295 -22.36 -15.54 1.02
C THR A 295 -21.47 -14.41 1.52
N ASP A 296 -21.34 -14.34 2.83
CA ASP A 296 -20.86 -13.20 3.62
C ASP A 296 -19.35 -12.91 3.50
N HIS A 297 -18.81 -12.78 2.29
CA HIS A 297 -17.42 -12.36 2.05
C HIS A 297 -17.31 -10.89 1.58
N THR A 298 -18.42 -10.20 1.34
CA THR A 298 -18.49 -8.83 0.80
C THR A 298 -19.23 -7.83 1.73
N ALA A 299 -19.09 -7.98 3.05
CA ALA A 299 -19.68 -7.05 4.04
C ALA A 299 -19.23 -5.58 3.82
N PRO A 300 -20.04 -4.58 4.23
CA PRO A 300 -20.26 -3.35 3.48
C PRO A 300 -19.06 -2.38 3.49
N SER A 301 -18.54 -2.09 2.29
CA SER A 301 -17.66 -0.93 2.04
C SER A 301 -18.50 0.35 1.97
N ALA A 302 -17.99 1.39 2.62
CA ALA A 302 -18.67 2.63 3.00
C ALA A 302 -18.84 3.64 1.83
N THR A 303 -19.54 3.24 0.77
CA THR A 303 -19.81 4.13 -0.38
C THR A 303 -21.26 4.13 -0.89
N ALA A 304 -22.14 3.25 -0.39
CA ALA A 304 -23.58 3.41 -0.60
C ALA A 304 -24.10 4.48 0.36
N GLY A 305 -24.12 5.73 -0.11
CA GLY A 305 -24.92 6.79 0.52
C GLY A 305 -26.36 6.32 0.70
N SER A 306 -26.99 6.76 1.78
CA SER A 306 -28.37 6.45 2.18
C SER A 306 -29.45 6.87 1.18
N ASP A 307 -29.07 7.46 0.05
CA ASP A 307 -29.97 8.29 -0.75
C ASP A 307 -30.40 7.65 -2.09
N ASN A 308 -29.99 6.40 -2.38
CA ASN A 308 -30.48 5.64 -3.54
C ASN A 308 -31.24 4.36 -3.15
N VAL A 309 -32.02 4.41 -2.05
CA VAL A 309 -32.97 3.35 -1.68
C VAL A 309 -34.29 3.51 -2.44
N SER A 310 -34.22 3.56 -3.77
CA SER A 310 -35.41 3.67 -4.63
C SER A 310 -35.32 2.89 -5.95
N ALA A 311 -34.40 1.92 -6.07
CA ALA A 311 -34.39 1.00 -7.20
C ALA A 311 -34.25 -0.46 -6.74
N GLY A 312 -35.38 -1.19 -6.77
CA GLY A 312 -35.45 -2.64 -6.62
C GLY A 312 -35.80 -3.13 -5.22
N LYS A 313 -37.09 -3.20 -4.91
CA LYS A 313 -37.58 -4.21 -3.96
C LYS A 313 -37.16 -5.57 -4.54
N LEU A 314 -36.05 -6.13 -4.06
CA LEU A 314 -35.67 -7.51 -4.34
C LEU A 314 -36.78 -8.41 -3.81
N THR A 315 -37.56 -8.98 -4.73
CA THR A 315 -38.41 -10.13 -4.47
C THR A 315 -37.49 -11.26 -4.01
N LEU A 316 -37.66 -11.67 -2.75
CA LEU A 316 -36.92 -12.78 -2.17
C LEU A 316 -37.14 -14.03 -3.05
N GLY A 317 -36.09 -14.53 -3.72
CA GLY A 317 -36.04 -15.93 -4.16
C GLY A 317 -36.03 -16.28 -5.65
N ARG A 318 -35.75 -15.39 -6.60
CA ARG A 318 -35.48 -15.78 -8.01
C ARG A 318 -34.11 -15.27 -8.46
N GLY A 319 -33.30 -16.11 -9.13
CA GLY A 319 -32.12 -15.65 -9.85
C GLY A 319 -32.52 -14.75 -11.02
N LEU A 320 -31.59 -13.97 -11.58
CA LEU A 320 -31.87 -13.14 -12.75
C LEU A 320 -32.30 -14.02 -13.93
N SER A 321 -33.28 -13.53 -14.69
CA SER A 321 -33.70 -14.13 -15.95
C SER A 321 -32.68 -13.87 -17.07
N ASP A 322 -32.75 -14.67 -18.13
CA ASP A 322 -31.91 -14.51 -19.32
C ASP A 322 -32.00 -13.11 -19.92
N GLU A 323 -33.18 -12.49 -19.87
CA GLU A 323 -33.39 -11.12 -20.35
C GLU A 323 -32.64 -10.10 -19.48
N GLU A 324 -32.71 -10.23 -18.15
CA GLU A 324 -31.98 -9.34 -17.24
C GLU A 324 -30.45 -9.48 -17.38
N LEU A 325 -29.94 -10.68 -17.67
CA LEU A 325 -28.51 -10.89 -17.95
C LEU A 325 -28.09 -10.22 -19.26
N ARG A 326 -28.91 -10.32 -20.31
CA ARG A 326 -28.68 -9.64 -21.58
C ARG A 326 -28.70 -8.13 -21.41
N GLU A 327 -29.67 -7.59 -20.69
CA GLU A 327 -29.73 -6.16 -20.37
C GLU A 327 -28.44 -5.68 -19.68
N ILE A 328 -27.93 -6.45 -18.71
CA ILE A 328 -26.66 -6.11 -18.02
C ILE A 328 -25.49 -6.11 -18.99
N LYS A 329 -25.37 -7.09 -19.89
CA LYS A 329 -24.32 -7.11 -20.92
C LYS A 329 -24.48 -5.97 -21.92
N GLU A 330 -25.72 -5.61 -22.25
CA GLU A 330 -26.06 -4.49 -23.13
C GLU A 330 -25.67 -3.14 -22.53
N LEU A 331 -25.67 -2.98 -21.21
CA LEU A 331 -25.16 -1.75 -20.56
C LEU A 331 -23.72 -1.40 -20.95
N TYR A 332 -22.89 -2.39 -21.31
CA TYR A 332 -21.49 -2.19 -21.72
C TYR A 332 -21.26 -2.31 -23.23
N THR A 333 -22.10 -3.08 -23.93
CA THR A 333 -21.96 -3.35 -25.36
C THR A 333 -22.84 -2.48 -26.24
N GLY A 334 -23.88 -1.86 -25.66
CA GLY A 334 -24.83 -1.01 -26.35
C GLY A 334 -24.27 0.35 -26.77
N LYS A 335 -25.03 1.04 -27.63
CA LYS A 335 -24.61 2.29 -28.26
C LYS A 335 -24.25 3.40 -27.26
N GLU A 336 -24.99 3.51 -26.16
CA GLU A 336 -24.73 4.53 -25.14
C GLU A 336 -23.33 4.40 -24.51
N ALA A 337 -22.89 3.18 -24.23
CA ALA A 337 -21.54 2.92 -23.73
C ALA A 337 -20.49 3.24 -24.82
N GLN A 338 -20.79 2.85 -26.07
CA GLN A 338 -19.89 3.10 -27.19
C GLN A 338 -19.70 4.59 -27.48
N ASP A 339 -20.78 5.38 -27.45
CA ASP A 339 -20.79 6.83 -27.63
C ASP A 339 -20.03 7.54 -26.50
N ALA A 340 -20.04 6.97 -25.28
CA ALA A 340 -19.22 7.44 -24.16
C ALA A 340 -17.75 7.00 -24.21
N GLY A 341 -17.32 6.33 -25.29
CA GLY A 341 -15.95 5.84 -25.50
C GLY A 341 -15.63 4.52 -24.80
N ILE A 342 -16.62 3.85 -24.20
CA ILE A 342 -16.42 2.57 -23.50
C ILE A 342 -16.42 1.42 -24.52
N ARG A 343 -15.46 0.51 -24.38
CA ARG A 343 -15.33 -0.71 -25.19
C ARG A 343 -15.15 -1.91 -24.26
N TYR A 344 -16.18 -2.75 -24.23
CA TYR A 344 -16.14 -4.04 -23.57
C TYR A 344 -15.36 -5.04 -24.42
N LEU A 345 -14.30 -5.62 -23.86
CA LEU A 345 -13.42 -6.55 -24.58
C LEU A 345 -13.76 -7.99 -24.20
N GLU A 346 -14.13 -8.78 -25.22
CA GLU A 346 -14.14 -10.24 -25.10
C GLU A 346 -12.72 -10.79 -25.19
N GLU A 347 -12.52 -12.06 -24.81
CA GLU A 347 -11.20 -12.69 -24.86
C GLU A 347 -10.63 -12.68 -26.29
N GLY A 348 -9.37 -12.25 -26.43
CA GLY A 348 -8.64 -12.29 -27.70
C GLY A 348 -7.96 -10.97 -28.07
N MET A 349 -7.62 -10.84 -29.35
CA MET A 349 -6.91 -9.69 -29.92
C MET A 349 -7.87 -8.60 -30.40
N HIS A 350 -7.55 -7.36 -30.04
CA HIS A 350 -8.27 -6.15 -30.43
C HIS A 350 -7.29 -5.10 -30.94
N VAL A 351 -7.73 -4.26 -31.88
CA VAL A 351 -6.89 -3.18 -32.44
C VAL A 351 -7.65 -1.88 -32.38
N PHE A 352 -7.01 -0.84 -31.84
CA PHE A 352 -7.57 0.50 -31.70
C PHE A 352 -6.66 1.53 -32.35
N ARG A 353 -7.26 2.54 -32.99
CA ARG A 353 -6.57 3.74 -33.46
C ARG A 353 -6.87 4.88 -32.49
N LEU A 354 -5.83 5.46 -31.92
CA LEU A 354 -5.94 6.57 -30.96
C LEU A 354 -6.00 7.91 -31.70
N GLY A 355 -6.55 8.93 -31.03
CA GLY A 355 -6.73 10.27 -31.63
C GLY A 355 -5.42 10.97 -32.01
N ASN A 356 -4.29 10.53 -31.45
CA ASN A 356 -2.94 11.01 -31.75
C ASN A 356 -2.26 10.26 -32.91
N GLY A 357 -2.96 9.33 -33.59
CA GLY A 357 -2.43 8.54 -34.70
C GLY A 357 -1.76 7.22 -34.31
N ALA A 358 -1.60 6.95 -33.01
CA ALA A 358 -1.04 5.68 -32.56
C ALA A 358 -2.01 4.50 -32.79
N VAL A 359 -1.45 3.33 -33.10
CA VAL A 359 -2.17 2.05 -33.20
C VAL A 359 -1.84 1.20 -31.98
N LEU A 360 -2.88 0.66 -31.35
CA LEU A 360 -2.79 -0.09 -30.11
C LEU A 360 -3.34 -1.51 -30.32
N ARG A 361 -2.46 -2.51 -30.29
CA ARG A 361 -2.84 -3.94 -30.33
C ARG A 361 -2.95 -4.48 -28.91
N VAL A 362 -4.17 -4.86 -28.52
CA VAL A 362 -4.51 -5.27 -27.17
C VAL A 362 -4.89 -6.74 -27.15
N TYR A 363 -4.22 -7.53 -26.31
CA TYR A 363 -4.74 -8.84 -25.92
C TYR A 363 -5.53 -8.71 -24.63
N ALA A 364 -6.78 -9.18 -24.62
CA ALA A 364 -7.66 -9.13 -23.46
C ALA A 364 -8.04 -10.55 -23.00
N SER A 365 -8.04 -10.82 -21.70
CA SER A 365 -8.68 -12.03 -21.15
C SER A 365 -9.22 -11.80 -19.73
N PRO A 366 -10.51 -12.11 -19.48
CA PRO A 366 -11.09 -12.01 -18.14
C PRO A 366 -10.78 -13.22 -17.25
N TYR A 367 -10.19 -14.28 -17.81
CA TYR A 367 -10.12 -15.57 -17.16
C TYR A 367 -8.98 -15.66 -16.14
N THR A 368 -9.24 -16.33 -15.01
CA THR A 368 -8.23 -16.64 -13.99
C THR A 368 -8.27 -18.12 -13.59
N PRO A 369 -7.13 -18.69 -13.15
CA PRO A 369 -7.12 -20.06 -12.62
C PRO A 369 -8.09 -20.17 -11.44
N GLU A 370 -8.77 -21.30 -11.32
CA GLU A 370 -9.86 -21.46 -10.39
C GLU A 370 -9.50 -21.06 -8.95
N PHE A 371 -10.39 -20.25 -8.36
CA PHE A 371 -10.28 -19.76 -7.01
C PHE A 371 -11.69 -19.54 -6.43
N CYS A 372 -11.99 -20.23 -5.32
CA CYS A 372 -13.26 -20.11 -4.58
C CYS A 372 -14.54 -20.25 -5.43
N GLN A 373 -14.48 -20.93 -6.59
CA GLN A 373 -15.59 -21.12 -7.53
C GLN A 373 -16.30 -19.80 -7.91
N TRP A 374 -15.54 -18.81 -8.39
CA TRP A 374 -16.07 -17.56 -8.96
C TRP A 374 -16.20 -17.63 -10.50
N GLY A 375 -16.77 -16.57 -11.11
CA GLY A 375 -16.93 -16.50 -12.56
C GLY A 375 -15.59 -16.39 -13.29
N PHE A 376 -15.59 -16.64 -14.60
CA PHE A 376 -14.38 -16.59 -15.44
C PHE A 376 -13.23 -17.48 -14.94
N ALA A 377 -13.56 -18.59 -14.28
CA ALA A 377 -12.58 -19.55 -13.77
C ALA A 377 -12.25 -20.64 -14.80
N TYR A 378 -11.01 -21.16 -14.75
CA TYR A 378 -10.60 -22.35 -15.49
C TYR A 378 -9.68 -23.25 -14.64
N PRO A 379 -9.58 -24.56 -14.94
CA PRO A 379 -8.73 -25.48 -14.19
C PRO A 379 -7.26 -25.04 -14.19
N ARG A 380 -6.57 -25.17 -13.05
CA ARG A 380 -5.17 -24.70 -12.92
C ARG A 380 -4.18 -25.39 -13.87
N ASN A 381 -4.48 -26.61 -14.28
CA ASN A 381 -3.67 -27.41 -15.21
C ASN A 381 -3.97 -27.10 -16.69
N MET A 382 -4.96 -26.27 -17.00
CA MET A 382 -5.30 -25.92 -18.39
C MET A 382 -4.47 -24.72 -18.84
N ASP A 383 -3.65 -24.91 -19.88
CA ASP A 383 -3.02 -23.80 -20.59
C ASP A 383 -3.98 -23.22 -21.64
N ARG A 384 -4.27 -21.93 -21.50
CA ARG A 384 -5.17 -21.18 -22.38
C ARG A 384 -4.43 -20.16 -23.24
N TYR A 385 -3.18 -19.86 -22.89
CA TYR A 385 -2.46 -18.70 -23.40
C TYR A 385 -1.35 -19.08 -24.38
N ASN A 386 -0.93 -20.34 -24.37
CA ASN A 386 0.15 -20.85 -25.21
C ASN A 386 -0.38 -21.88 -26.23
N PRO A 387 0.30 -22.01 -27.38
CA PRO A 387 -0.01 -23.09 -28.32
C PRO A 387 0.20 -24.46 -27.64
N PRO A 388 -0.57 -25.49 -28.03
CA PRO A 388 -0.34 -26.85 -27.53
C PRO A 388 1.08 -27.30 -27.88
N GLU A 389 1.72 -28.01 -26.97
CA GLU A 389 3.03 -28.63 -27.22
C GLU A 389 2.84 -29.72 -28.29
N GLU A 390 3.65 -29.70 -29.36
CA GLU A 390 3.66 -30.78 -30.34
C GLU A 390 4.16 -32.06 -29.63
N GLU A 391 3.25 -32.99 -29.31
CA GLU A 391 3.64 -34.29 -28.79
C GLU A 391 4.26 -35.14 -29.91
N GLU A 392 5.58 -35.37 -29.83
CA GLU A 392 6.21 -36.52 -30.48
C GLU A 392 5.68 -37.81 -29.83
N GLY A 393 4.64 -38.39 -30.44
CA GLY A 393 4.28 -39.81 -30.34
C GLY A 393 3.82 -40.35 -28.98
N GLY A 394 2.53 -40.67 -28.86
CA GLY A 394 2.04 -41.50 -27.76
C GLY A 394 0.52 -41.63 -27.68
N ASP A 395 0.00 -42.65 -28.36
CA ASP A 395 -1.21 -43.46 -28.10
C ASP A 395 -2.56 -42.80 -27.79
N GLU A 396 -3.51 -43.11 -28.68
CA GLU A 396 -4.95 -42.93 -28.57
C GLU A 396 -5.50 -43.71 -27.36
N ASP A 397 -5.76 -43.03 -26.25
CA ASP A 397 -6.76 -43.47 -25.26
C ASP A 397 -7.60 -42.27 -24.81
N GLY A 398 -8.68 -42.06 -25.58
CA GLY A 398 -9.66 -41.01 -25.35
C GLY A 398 -10.56 -41.32 -24.16
N ASP A 399 -10.21 -40.80 -22.99
CA ASP A 399 -11.17 -40.48 -21.94
C ASP A 399 -11.59 -39.01 -22.08
N ASN A 400 -12.65 -38.80 -22.86
CA ASN A 400 -13.31 -37.50 -23.02
C ASN A 400 -14.08 -37.16 -21.74
N GLY A 401 -13.37 -36.64 -20.74
CA GLY A 401 -13.98 -35.96 -19.60
C GLY A 401 -14.86 -34.80 -20.06
N GLU A 402 -16.16 -34.94 -19.92
CA GLU A 402 -17.16 -33.93 -20.26
C GLU A 402 -17.00 -32.67 -19.38
N GLY A 403 -16.33 -31.64 -19.90
CA GLY A 403 -16.20 -30.33 -19.26
C GLY A 403 -16.21 -29.18 -20.27
N GLU A 404 -17.34 -28.47 -20.36
CA GLU A 404 -17.56 -27.18 -21.02
C GLU A 404 -17.12 -27.05 -22.51
N ARG A 405 -17.86 -27.73 -23.38
CA ARG A 405 -17.85 -27.51 -24.84
C ARG A 405 -18.24 -26.06 -25.20
N GLY A 406 -17.36 -25.31 -25.88
CA GLY A 406 -17.80 -24.33 -26.89
C GLY A 406 -17.12 -22.96 -26.95
N ARG A 407 -16.29 -22.54 -25.98
CA ARG A 407 -15.58 -21.24 -26.09
C ARG A 407 -14.21 -21.42 -26.76
N LYS A 408 -14.03 -20.78 -27.92
CA LYS A 408 -12.77 -20.76 -28.67
C LYS A 408 -11.71 -20.04 -27.84
N VAL A 409 -10.71 -20.79 -27.35
CA VAL A 409 -9.53 -20.24 -26.68
C VAL A 409 -8.70 -19.49 -27.71
N VAL A 410 -8.37 -18.24 -27.44
CA VAL A 410 -7.52 -17.41 -28.32
C VAL A 410 -6.11 -17.36 -27.73
N VAL A 411 -5.17 -18.07 -28.37
CA VAL A 411 -3.77 -18.09 -27.94
C VAL A 411 -3.15 -16.69 -28.08
N VAL A 412 -2.29 -16.30 -27.14
CA VAL A 412 -1.57 -15.02 -27.18
C VAL A 412 -0.57 -15.05 -28.34
N PRO A 413 -0.51 -14.05 -29.24
CA PRO A 413 0.51 -13.98 -30.29
C PRO A 413 1.94 -13.82 -29.75
N ASP A 414 2.94 -14.27 -30.52
CA ASP A 414 4.36 -13.98 -30.26
C ASP A 414 4.67 -12.49 -30.41
N TYR A 415 5.77 -12.03 -29.81
CA TYR A 415 6.33 -10.72 -30.13
C TYR A 415 6.62 -10.61 -31.64
N PRO A 416 6.28 -9.49 -32.31
CA PRO A 416 5.80 -8.21 -31.78
C PRO A 416 4.28 -8.04 -31.83
N GLY A 417 3.48 -9.09 -31.74
CA GLY A 417 2.04 -9.08 -32.04
C GLY A 417 1.14 -8.37 -31.02
N VAL A 418 1.61 -8.10 -29.81
CA VAL A 418 0.83 -7.50 -28.71
C VAL A 418 1.56 -6.28 -28.14
N ASP A 419 0.90 -5.12 -28.09
CA ASP A 419 1.47 -3.91 -27.47
C ASP A 419 1.08 -3.83 -25.99
N VAL A 420 -0.20 -4.08 -25.68
CA VAL A 420 -0.73 -4.05 -24.31
C VAL A 420 -1.50 -5.34 -24.03
N MET A 421 -1.21 -5.95 -22.89
CA MET A 421 -1.95 -7.10 -22.41
C MET A 421 -2.82 -6.68 -21.23
N ILE A 422 -4.11 -7.03 -21.27
CA ILE A 422 -5.07 -6.77 -20.20
C ILE A 422 -5.62 -8.11 -19.74
N THR A 423 -5.23 -8.55 -18.54
CA THR A 423 -5.78 -9.76 -17.94
C THR A 423 -6.42 -9.45 -16.61
N HIS A 424 -7.41 -10.24 -16.20
CA HIS A 424 -7.99 -10.00 -14.89
C HIS A 424 -7.01 -10.34 -13.76
N GLY A 425 -6.39 -11.53 -13.82
CA GLY A 425 -5.39 -11.99 -12.84
C GLY A 425 -3.94 -11.76 -13.26
N PRO A 426 -3.01 -11.80 -12.29
CA PRO A 426 -1.58 -11.59 -12.54
C PRO A 426 -0.88 -12.83 -13.14
N PRO A 427 0.22 -12.65 -13.89
CA PRO A 427 1.14 -13.74 -14.19
C PRO A 427 1.88 -14.19 -12.92
N TYR A 428 2.26 -15.46 -12.87
CA TYR A 428 2.98 -16.02 -11.73
C TYR A 428 4.30 -15.28 -11.46
N GLY A 429 4.55 -14.98 -10.19
CA GLY A 429 5.80 -14.35 -9.72
C GLY A 429 5.89 -12.83 -9.97
N VAL A 430 4.86 -12.19 -10.53
CA VAL A 430 4.85 -10.75 -10.81
C VAL A 430 3.66 -10.08 -10.13
N LEU A 431 3.93 -9.31 -9.07
CA LEU A 431 2.90 -8.57 -8.33
C LEU A 431 1.69 -9.44 -7.93
N ASP A 432 1.96 -10.70 -7.58
CA ASP A 432 0.97 -11.76 -7.35
C ASP A 432 1.06 -12.39 -5.95
N GLN A 433 1.82 -11.79 -5.05
CA GLN A 433 2.04 -12.31 -3.71
C GLN A 433 0.89 -11.96 -2.76
N VAL A 434 0.40 -12.96 -2.02
CA VAL A 434 -0.63 -12.79 -0.98
C VAL A 434 -0.02 -12.79 0.43
N VAL A 435 -0.62 -12.03 1.36
CA VAL A 435 -0.20 -11.99 2.78
C VAL A 435 -1.02 -12.98 3.61
N PRO A 436 -0.47 -13.58 4.70
CA PRO A 436 0.82 -13.30 5.34
C PRO A 436 2.00 -14.15 4.85
N ASN A 437 1.78 -15.16 4.00
CA ASN A 437 2.81 -16.14 3.66
C ASN A 437 3.69 -15.75 2.45
N HIS A 438 3.43 -14.61 1.81
CA HIS A 438 4.14 -14.14 0.61
C HIS A 438 4.17 -15.19 -0.53
N MET A 439 3.09 -15.97 -0.65
CA MET A 439 2.98 -16.98 -1.70
C MET A 439 2.53 -16.31 -3.01
N SER A 440 3.23 -16.61 -4.09
CA SER A 440 2.81 -16.26 -5.46
C SER A 440 1.66 -17.17 -5.89
N VAL A 441 0.56 -16.57 -6.33
CA VAL A 441 -0.69 -17.28 -6.71
C VAL A 441 -1.11 -17.01 -8.16
N GLY A 442 -0.29 -16.26 -8.91
CA GLY A 442 -0.53 -15.93 -10.31
C GLY A 442 -0.47 -17.14 -11.23
N CYS A 443 -0.77 -16.92 -12.52
CA CYS A 443 -0.82 -18.00 -13.50
C CYS A 443 0.53 -18.23 -14.19
N GLU A 444 1.06 -19.45 -14.09
CA GLU A 444 2.33 -19.84 -14.75
C GLU A 444 2.20 -19.85 -16.27
N HIS A 445 1.10 -20.37 -16.81
CA HIS A 445 0.81 -20.36 -18.25
C HIS A 445 0.75 -18.93 -18.79
N LEU A 446 0.16 -18.00 -18.04
CA LEU A 446 0.13 -16.58 -18.41
C LEU A 446 1.54 -15.98 -18.39
N TYR A 447 2.37 -16.29 -17.39
CA TYR A 447 3.76 -15.84 -17.36
C TYR A 447 4.55 -16.32 -18.58
N ARG A 448 4.39 -17.61 -18.97
CA ARG A 448 5.01 -18.14 -20.21
C ARG A 448 4.58 -17.36 -21.45
N ALA A 449 3.28 -17.07 -21.56
CA ALA A 449 2.74 -16.34 -22.70
C ALA A 449 3.25 -14.89 -22.75
N VAL A 450 3.31 -14.20 -21.61
CA VAL A 450 3.84 -12.83 -21.53
C VAL A 450 5.32 -12.79 -21.89
N LYS A 451 6.11 -13.76 -21.44
CA LYS A 451 7.54 -13.89 -21.79
C LYS A 451 7.78 -14.04 -23.29
N ARG A 452 6.83 -14.67 -24.00
CA ARG A 452 6.84 -14.89 -25.46
C ARG A 452 6.30 -13.69 -26.24
N ALA A 453 5.19 -13.12 -25.79
CA ALA A 453 4.51 -11.98 -26.42
C ALA A 453 5.25 -10.65 -26.22
N ARG A 454 5.99 -10.52 -25.10
CA ARG A 454 6.77 -9.34 -24.68
C ARG A 454 6.03 -8.01 -24.91
N PRO A 455 4.82 -7.85 -24.35
CA PRO A 455 4.06 -6.61 -24.50
C PRO A 455 4.84 -5.45 -23.86
N ARG A 456 4.56 -4.22 -24.30
CA ARG A 456 5.11 -3.01 -23.66
C ARG A 456 4.54 -2.85 -22.25
N LEU A 457 3.24 -3.10 -22.10
CA LEU A 457 2.51 -2.98 -20.83
C LEU A 457 1.63 -4.21 -20.60
N HIS A 458 1.67 -4.77 -19.40
CA HIS A 458 0.72 -5.77 -18.92
C HIS A 458 -0.04 -5.23 -17.71
N VAL A 459 -1.33 -4.97 -17.88
CA VAL A 459 -2.23 -4.48 -16.83
C VAL A 459 -3.10 -5.61 -16.32
N PHE A 460 -3.17 -5.75 -15.01
CA PHE A 460 -4.01 -6.75 -14.34
C PHE A 460 -4.43 -6.29 -12.94
N GLY A 461 -5.28 -7.07 -12.27
CA GLY A 461 -5.74 -6.82 -10.92
C GLY A 461 -5.85 -8.12 -10.11
N HIS A 462 -7.00 -8.33 -9.47
CA HIS A 462 -7.40 -9.53 -8.73
C HIS A 462 -6.63 -9.80 -7.41
N ILE A 463 -5.31 -9.62 -7.38
CA ILE A 463 -4.49 -9.77 -6.18
C ILE A 463 -4.26 -8.42 -5.52
N HIS A 464 -5.06 -8.11 -4.50
CA HIS A 464 -5.15 -6.79 -3.88
C HIS A 464 -3.86 -6.35 -3.17
N GLU A 465 -3.13 -7.32 -2.62
CA GLU A 465 -1.84 -7.11 -1.95
C GLU A 465 -0.70 -6.79 -2.92
N GLY A 466 -0.87 -7.15 -4.19
CA GLY A 466 0.12 -6.97 -5.23
C GLY A 466 0.10 -5.58 -5.88
N TYR A 467 -0.76 -4.66 -5.46
CA TYR A 467 -0.87 -3.32 -6.06
C TYR A 467 0.51 -2.65 -6.20
N GLY A 468 0.83 -2.22 -7.42
CA GLY A 468 2.13 -1.64 -7.73
C GLY A 468 2.45 -1.71 -9.22
N ALA A 469 3.66 -1.26 -9.58
CA ALA A 469 4.21 -1.42 -10.91
C ALA A 469 5.67 -1.89 -10.83
N THR A 470 6.06 -2.78 -11.75
CA THR A 470 7.43 -3.28 -11.88
C THR A 470 7.82 -3.34 -13.35
N ARG A 471 9.05 -2.93 -13.66
CA ARG A 471 9.64 -3.06 -14.99
C ARG A 471 10.56 -4.28 -14.98
N ARG A 472 10.41 -5.17 -15.95
CA ARG A 472 11.22 -6.39 -16.07
C ARG A 472 11.99 -6.39 -17.37
N GLU A 473 13.25 -6.78 -17.29
CA GLU A 473 14.10 -7.08 -18.44
C GLU A 473 14.14 -8.60 -18.69
N TRP A 474 13.83 -9.01 -19.93
CA TRP A 474 13.69 -10.43 -20.28
C TRP A 474 15.02 -11.17 -20.44
N SER A 475 16.10 -10.48 -20.81
CA SER A 475 17.42 -11.08 -21.03
C SER A 475 18.12 -11.45 -19.73
N SER A 476 18.14 -10.53 -18.76
CA SER A 476 18.78 -10.67 -17.45
C SER A 476 17.85 -11.26 -16.39
N GLY A 477 16.54 -11.14 -16.59
CA GLY A 477 15.54 -11.44 -15.56
C GLY A 477 15.46 -10.38 -14.46
N ASN A 478 16.20 -9.26 -14.59
CA ASN A 478 16.20 -8.18 -13.62
C ASN A 478 14.81 -7.53 -13.54
N GLU A 479 14.39 -7.22 -12.31
CA GLU A 479 13.16 -6.51 -12.02
C GLU A 479 13.48 -5.22 -11.26
N SER A 480 12.88 -4.11 -11.70
CA SER A 480 12.95 -2.83 -11.01
C SER A 480 11.55 -2.38 -10.60
N VAL A 481 11.31 -2.34 -9.30
CA VAL A 481 10.05 -1.85 -8.73
C VAL A 481 9.94 -0.34 -8.97
N ILE A 482 8.81 0.09 -9.53
CA ILE A 482 8.52 1.50 -9.76
C ILE A 482 8.07 2.13 -8.44
N GLN A 483 8.89 3.04 -7.92
CA GLN A 483 8.56 3.79 -6.71
C GLN A 483 7.90 5.11 -7.07
N CYS A 484 6.70 5.36 -6.52
CA CYS A 484 6.02 6.64 -6.63
C CYS A 484 6.25 7.49 -5.39
N ASP A 485 6.37 8.79 -5.58
CA ASP A 485 6.33 9.76 -4.49
C ASP A 485 4.93 9.73 -3.83
N LYS A 486 4.88 9.44 -2.54
CA LYS A 486 3.61 9.28 -1.80
C LYS A 486 2.85 10.60 -1.66
N GLU A 487 3.54 11.73 -1.52
CA GLU A 487 2.92 13.05 -1.39
C GLU A 487 2.28 13.43 -2.72
N ARG A 488 3.04 13.30 -3.82
CA ARG A 488 2.53 13.54 -5.17
C ARG A 488 1.36 12.62 -5.53
N THR A 489 1.45 11.34 -5.15
CA THR A 489 0.36 10.36 -5.37
C THR A 489 -0.90 10.73 -4.60
N LEU A 490 -0.77 11.28 -3.39
CA LEU A 490 -1.91 11.72 -2.59
C LEU A 490 -2.52 13.04 -3.12
N GLU A 491 -1.67 13.97 -3.55
CA GLU A 491 -2.08 15.26 -4.13
C GLU A 491 -2.77 15.08 -5.48
N GLU A 492 -2.14 14.36 -6.40
CA GLU A 492 -2.63 14.11 -7.75
C GLU A 492 -3.65 12.96 -7.79
N ARG A 493 -3.79 12.23 -6.69
CA ARG A 493 -4.66 11.05 -6.54
C ARG A 493 -4.43 9.98 -7.61
N CYS A 494 -3.20 9.87 -8.11
CA CYS A 494 -2.75 8.86 -9.06
C CYS A 494 -1.27 8.57 -8.86
N ALA A 495 -0.87 7.32 -9.09
CA ALA A 495 0.53 6.93 -9.20
C ALA A 495 0.99 7.16 -10.63
N ARG A 496 2.15 7.77 -10.85
CA ARG A 496 2.66 8.10 -12.19
C ARG A 496 3.93 7.36 -12.51
N VAL A 497 4.04 6.89 -13.74
CA VAL A 497 5.27 6.36 -14.30
C VAL A 497 5.41 6.80 -15.75
N ASP A 498 6.57 7.34 -16.08
CA ASP A 498 6.94 7.71 -17.44
C ASP A 498 7.99 6.73 -17.95
N VAL A 499 7.61 5.97 -18.97
CA VAL A 499 8.45 5.04 -19.72
C VAL A 499 8.51 5.42 -21.21
N SER A 500 8.18 6.66 -21.54
CA SER A 500 8.38 7.24 -22.87
C SER A 500 9.86 7.53 -23.14
N GLY A 501 10.22 7.64 -24.42
CA GLY A 501 11.56 8.04 -24.85
C GLY A 501 11.94 9.46 -24.40
N GLU A 502 10.95 10.35 -24.25
CA GLU A 502 11.16 11.75 -23.82
C GLU A 502 11.56 11.85 -22.34
N GLY A 503 11.06 10.93 -21.49
CA GLY A 503 11.33 10.88 -20.06
C GLY A 503 12.74 10.45 -19.66
N GLY A 504 13.63 10.15 -20.62
CA GLY A 504 15.01 9.73 -20.38
C GLY A 504 15.18 8.31 -19.81
N ASN A 505 14.08 7.60 -19.53
CA ASN A 505 14.06 6.22 -19.05
C ASN A 505 13.09 5.34 -19.87
N GLY A 506 13.05 5.59 -21.18
CA GLY A 506 12.15 4.91 -22.12
C GLY A 506 12.22 3.38 -22.05
N LEU A 507 11.09 2.72 -22.28
CA LEU A 507 11.00 1.27 -22.30
C LEU A 507 11.74 0.70 -23.53
N ARG A 508 12.63 -0.28 -23.33
CA ARG A 508 13.27 -1.02 -24.43
C ARG A 508 12.28 -2.06 -24.97
N VAL A 509 11.55 -1.68 -26.02
CA VAL A 509 10.48 -2.49 -26.63
C VAL A 509 11.01 -3.86 -27.04
N GLY A 510 10.33 -4.93 -26.58
CA GLY A 510 10.72 -6.32 -26.89
C GLY A 510 11.85 -6.89 -26.03
N GLU A 511 12.53 -6.04 -25.25
CA GLU A 511 13.49 -6.46 -24.22
C GLU A 511 12.92 -6.30 -22.81
N GLU A 512 12.01 -5.34 -22.63
CA GLU A 512 11.41 -5.01 -21.35
C GLU A 512 9.88 -4.94 -21.43
N THR A 513 9.24 -5.25 -20.31
CA THR A 513 7.79 -5.11 -20.12
C THR A 513 7.52 -4.39 -18.80
N LEU A 514 6.63 -3.40 -18.84
CA LEU A 514 6.07 -2.78 -17.64
C LEU A 514 4.85 -3.58 -17.18
N PHE A 515 4.85 -4.04 -15.94
CA PHE A 515 3.73 -4.72 -15.30
C PHE A 515 3.06 -3.76 -14.32
N VAL A 516 1.73 -3.68 -14.36
CA VAL A 516 0.95 -2.84 -13.46
C VAL A 516 -0.18 -3.68 -12.86
N ASN A 517 -0.09 -3.93 -11.55
CA ASN A 517 -1.22 -4.40 -10.77
C ASN A 517 -2.05 -3.20 -10.33
N ALA A 518 -3.17 -3.00 -11.01
CA ALA A 518 -4.09 -1.87 -10.84
C ALA A 518 -5.20 -2.15 -9.81
N SER A 519 -5.00 -3.07 -8.85
CA SER A 519 -6.01 -3.34 -7.82
C SER A 519 -6.25 -2.11 -6.94
N VAL A 520 -7.38 -1.42 -7.17
CA VAL A 520 -7.76 -0.19 -6.46
C VAL A 520 -8.26 -0.44 -5.02
N VAL A 521 -8.65 -1.67 -4.71
CA VAL A 521 -9.15 -2.10 -3.39
C VAL A 521 -8.13 -2.95 -2.63
N THR A 522 -8.20 -2.90 -1.29
CA THR A 522 -7.49 -3.85 -0.41
C THR A 522 -8.27 -5.15 -0.23
N VAL A 523 -7.65 -6.15 0.39
CA VAL A 523 -8.30 -7.41 0.85
C VAL A 523 -9.57 -7.18 1.66
N GLN A 524 -9.67 -6.03 2.37
CA GLN A 524 -10.87 -5.65 3.12
C GLN A 524 -11.86 -4.81 2.29
N TYR A 525 -11.71 -4.76 0.96
CA TYR A 525 -12.51 -3.98 0.01
C TYR A 525 -12.58 -2.48 0.33
N HIS A 526 -11.52 -1.96 0.94
CA HIS A 526 -11.33 -0.52 1.09
C HIS A 526 -10.57 -0.05 -0.14
N ALA A 527 -11.15 0.89 -0.88
CA ALA A 527 -10.51 1.47 -2.03
C ALA A 527 -9.54 2.57 -1.57
N VAL A 528 -8.28 2.20 -1.40
CA VAL A 528 -7.21 3.06 -0.88
C VAL A 528 -6.05 3.21 -1.85
N ASN A 529 -5.99 2.36 -2.87
CA ASN A 529 -4.92 2.37 -3.86
C ASN A 529 -5.27 3.34 -4.98
N ALA A 530 -4.31 4.18 -5.35
CA ALA A 530 -4.49 5.16 -6.41
C ALA A 530 -4.51 4.46 -7.79
N PRO A 531 -5.20 4.99 -8.80
CA PRO A 531 -5.01 4.54 -10.17
C PRO A 531 -3.60 4.86 -10.67
N TRP A 532 -3.09 4.07 -11.61
CA TRP A 532 -1.82 4.34 -12.30
C TRP A 532 -2.05 5.15 -13.57
N VAL A 533 -1.22 6.16 -13.79
CA VAL A 533 -1.09 6.89 -15.06
C VAL A 533 0.28 6.52 -15.62
N VAL A 534 0.27 5.96 -16.82
CA VAL A 534 1.46 5.48 -17.52
C VAL A 534 1.65 6.34 -18.77
N GLU A 535 2.78 7.03 -18.86
CA GLU A 535 3.21 7.70 -20.09
C GLU A 535 4.12 6.73 -20.85
N MET A 536 3.77 6.41 -22.09
CA MET A 536 4.48 5.41 -22.90
C MET A 536 4.35 5.67 -24.39
N ASP A 537 5.39 5.30 -25.14
CA ASP A 537 5.35 5.38 -26.60
C ASP A 537 4.60 4.18 -27.18
N LEU A 538 3.69 4.47 -28.10
CA LEU A 538 2.96 3.49 -28.90
C LEU A 538 3.34 3.65 -30.38
N PRO A 539 3.30 2.56 -31.17
CA PRO A 539 3.59 2.65 -32.61
C PRO A 539 2.55 3.55 -33.30
N ALA A 540 3.01 4.45 -34.15
CA ALA A 540 2.18 5.20 -35.09
C ALA A 540 2.20 4.50 -36.46
N GLU A 541 1.04 4.43 -37.13
CA GLU A 541 0.94 4.04 -38.53
C GLU A 541 0.97 5.25 -39.46
#